data_AF-A0A0B7MHM0-F1
#
_entry.id   AF-A0A0B7MHM0-F1
#
_cell.length_a   1.000
_cell.length_b   1.000
_cell.length_c   1.000
_cell.angle_alpha   90.00
_cell.angle_beta   90.00
_cell.angle_gamma   90.00
#
_symmetry.space_group_name_H-M   'P 1'
#
loop_
_entity.id
_entity.type
_entity.pdbx_description
1 polymer ?
#
loop_
_entity_poly.entity_id
_entity_poly.type
_entity_poly.pdbx_seq_one_letter_code
_entity_poly.pdbx_strand_id
1 'polypeptide(L)'
;MRRYWYSDSISDIAARFQISSNNVMEVISAYINGDKAEIYISMQDMTGERIDETTDLFDNYSINRPFSSSATCERISYDEETNTATFLISITQWGQKEIGGKKITFTVDKFLSNKQEYHDKIPQIDLNTVNLSPQTQSDVNMRGWSFSGDISEKPEYIHYLTATSEGSFSPVDGVTVTGVGFIAGKLHIQTYYENILETDNHGYVYLVNADGDEIRSEASVAFWDSEPSGSYEEYIFDVSPNEINNYELYGHFLTCNFLTNGDWQVSFPLEYKE
;
A
#
# COMPACT_ATOMS: atom_id res chain seq x y z
N MET A 1 26.71 51.26 -6.00
CA MET A 1 25.40 50.59 -5.78
C MET A 1 24.88 50.12 -7.12
N ARG A 2 25.00 48.83 -7.45
CA ARG A 2 24.32 48.23 -8.60
C ARG A 2 23.33 47.20 -8.05
N ARG A 3 22.03 47.48 -8.21
CA ARG A 3 20.96 46.51 -7.97
C ARG A 3 20.86 45.62 -9.21
N TYR A 4 20.92 44.31 -9.03
CA TYR A 4 20.53 43.35 -10.06
C TYR A 4 19.13 42.87 -9.71
N TRP A 5 18.19 43.12 -10.62
CA TRP A 5 16.88 42.47 -10.63
C TRP A 5 17.01 41.36 -11.68
N TYR A 6 16.86 40.11 -11.28
CA TYR A 6 16.57 39.03 -12.21
C TYR A 6 15.15 38.56 -11.90
N SER A 7 14.20 39.00 -12.71
CA SER A 7 12.92 38.30 -12.86
C SER A 7 13.10 37.34 -14.02
N ASP A 8 13.70 36.18 -13.76
CA ASP A 8 13.71 35.11 -14.77
C ASP A 8 12.25 34.67 -14.95
N SER A 9 11.78 34.61 -16.20
CA SER A 9 10.43 34.13 -16.49
C SER A 9 10.36 32.62 -16.20
N ILE A 10 9.17 32.08 -15.90
CA ILE A 10 8.98 30.63 -15.70
C ILE A 10 9.53 29.83 -16.89
N SER A 11 9.42 30.38 -18.09
CA SER A 11 10.01 29.87 -19.34
C SER A 11 11.54 29.81 -19.34
N ASP A 12 12.24 30.76 -18.71
CA ASP A 12 13.71 30.77 -18.62
C ASP A 12 14.22 29.75 -17.59
N ILE A 13 13.42 29.47 -16.55
CA ILE A 13 13.69 28.41 -15.57
C ILE A 13 13.49 27.04 -16.24
N ALA A 14 12.38 26.84 -16.97
CA ALA A 14 12.08 25.59 -17.66
C ALA A 14 13.14 25.20 -18.72
N ALA A 15 13.68 26.19 -19.45
CA ALA A 15 14.74 25.96 -20.43
C ALA A 15 16.10 25.58 -19.78
N ARG A 16 16.37 26.02 -18.55
CA ARG A 16 17.60 25.67 -17.82
C ARG A 16 17.60 24.22 -17.30
N PHE A 17 16.43 23.64 -17.08
CA PHE A 17 16.29 22.30 -16.49
C PHE A 17 15.90 21.19 -17.49
N GLN A 18 15.90 21.45 -18.80
CA GLN A 18 15.48 20.49 -19.83
C GLN A 18 14.12 19.83 -19.52
N ILE A 19 13.18 20.64 -19.05
CA ILE A 19 11.82 20.23 -18.75
C ILE A 19 11.13 19.88 -20.09
N SER A 20 11.11 18.59 -20.43
CA SER A 20 10.48 18.07 -21.64
C SER A 20 8.97 18.33 -21.58
N SER A 21 8.32 18.66 -22.69
CA SER A 21 6.88 19.04 -22.72
C SER A 21 5.87 17.91 -22.44
N ASN A 22 6.25 16.89 -21.65
CA ASN A 22 5.44 15.76 -21.19
C ASN A 22 5.54 15.55 -19.65
N ASN A 23 5.89 16.58 -18.87
CA ASN A 23 6.24 16.37 -17.46
C ASN A 23 5.08 15.83 -16.66
N VAL A 24 5.29 14.64 -16.12
CA VAL A 24 4.44 14.08 -15.07
C VAL A 24 4.99 14.41 -13.69
N MET A 25 6.22 14.94 -13.56
CA MET A 25 6.87 15.13 -12.25
C MET A 25 7.77 16.37 -12.23
N GLU A 26 7.59 17.23 -11.21
CA GLU A 26 8.38 18.45 -11.02
C GLU A 26 8.75 18.67 -9.55
N VAL A 27 9.86 19.37 -9.30
CA VAL A 27 10.27 19.77 -7.94
C VAL A 27 9.67 21.12 -7.63
N ILE A 28 8.75 21.18 -6.67
CA ILE A 28 8.16 22.44 -6.20
C ILE A 28 9.17 23.18 -5.32
N SER A 29 9.77 22.48 -4.37
CA SER A 29 10.79 23.05 -3.49
C SER A 29 11.64 21.95 -2.85
N ALA A 30 12.87 22.30 -2.47
CA ALA A 30 13.76 21.43 -1.71
C ALA A 30 14.58 22.28 -0.75
N TYR A 31 14.46 22.03 0.54
CA TYR A 31 15.20 22.79 1.54
C TYR A 31 15.60 21.96 2.74
N ILE A 32 16.67 22.39 3.41
CA ILE A 32 17.19 21.80 4.63
C ILE A 32 16.62 22.58 5.82
N ASN A 33 16.01 21.85 6.76
CA ASN A 33 15.52 22.31 8.04
C ASN A 33 16.18 21.50 9.16
N GLY A 34 17.20 22.06 9.80
CA GLY A 34 17.99 21.34 10.81
C GLY A 34 18.77 20.18 10.19
N ASP A 35 18.52 18.96 10.66
CA ASP A 35 19.11 17.70 10.18
C ASP A 35 18.26 16.98 9.12
N LYS A 36 17.14 17.59 8.71
CA LYS A 36 16.20 17.06 7.72
C LYS A 36 16.24 17.87 6.43
N ALA A 37 16.16 17.20 5.30
CA ALA A 37 15.77 17.82 4.04
C ALA A 37 14.30 17.49 3.75
N GLU A 38 13.53 18.51 3.39
CA GLU A 38 12.14 18.41 2.97
C GLU A 38 12.07 18.77 1.48
N ILE A 39 11.57 17.84 0.67
CA ILE A 39 11.46 18.00 -0.77
C ILE A 39 10.00 17.79 -1.16
N TYR A 40 9.44 18.77 -1.85
CA TYR A 40 8.08 18.74 -2.36
C TYR A 40 8.13 18.48 -3.86
N ILE A 41 7.46 17.43 -4.30
CA ILE A 41 7.37 17.03 -5.70
C ILE A 41 5.89 17.05 -6.12
N SER A 42 5.57 17.71 -7.22
CA SER A 42 4.27 17.57 -7.88
C SER A 42 4.32 16.44 -8.89
N MET A 43 3.21 15.73 -9.04
CA MET A 43 2.94 14.90 -10.19
C MET A 43 1.61 15.26 -10.86
N GLN A 44 1.63 15.47 -12.17
CA GLN A 44 0.49 15.91 -12.98
C GLN A 44 0.55 15.30 -14.38
N ASP A 45 -0.44 14.51 -14.78
CA ASP A 45 -0.46 13.95 -16.13
C ASP A 45 -1.07 14.93 -17.14
N MET A 46 -0.22 15.58 -17.94
CA MET A 46 -0.66 16.53 -18.97
C MET A 46 -1.24 15.87 -20.24
N THR A 47 -1.18 14.54 -20.34
CA THR A 47 -1.53 13.78 -21.56
C THR A 47 -2.73 12.84 -21.38
N GLY A 48 -3.21 12.69 -20.15
CA GLY A 48 -4.30 11.79 -19.81
C GLY A 48 -4.78 12.01 -18.38
N GLU A 49 -5.70 11.15 -17.94
CA GLU A 49 -6.30 11.20 -16.60
C GLU A 49 -5.80 10.02 -15.76
N ARG A 50 -4.46 9.86 -15.66
CA ARG A 50 -3.84 8.73 -14.93
C ARG A 50 -3.59 9.02 -13.45
N ILE A 51 -3.54 10.29 -13.06
CA ILE A 51 -3.29 10.74 -11.68
C ILE A 51 -4.59 11.23 -11.06
N ASP A 52 -4.92 10.68 -9.91
CA ASP A 52 -6.09 11.05 -9.10
C ASP A 52 -5.72 11.25 -7.62
N GLU A 53 -6.72 11.54 -6.79
CA GLU A 53 -6.58 11.76 -5.35
C GLU A 53 -6.07 10.56 -4.58
N THR A 54 -6.07 9.38 -5.19
CA THR A 54 -5.61 8.12 -4.60
C THR A 54 -4.20 7.72 -5.03
N THR A 55 -3.58 8.52 -5.92
CA THR A 55 -2.26 8.22 -6.48
C THR A 55 -1.24 7.87 -5.41
N ASP A 56 -0.53 6.76 -5.61
CA ASP A 56 0.48 6.25 -4.70
C ASP A 56 1.71 5.78 -5.49
N LEU A 57 2.90 6.14 -5.01
CA LEU A 57 4.15 5.67 -5.62
C LEU A 57 4.45 4.22 -5.27
N PHE A 58 3.79 3.68 -4.25
CA PHE A 58 4.09 2.38 -3.68
C PHE A 58 5.61 2.29 -3.37
N ASP A 59 6.20 1.09 -3.44
CA ASP A 59 7.64 0.90 -3.35
C ASP A 59 8.37 1.09 -4.70
N ASN A 60 7.78 1.83 -5.66
CA ASN A 60 8.33 2.02 -7.01
C ASN A 60 9.09 3.36 -7.20
N TYR A 61 9.76 3.85 -6.15
CA TYR A 61 10.60 5.04 -6.22
C TYR A 61 12.00 4.83 -5.63
N SER A 62 12.95 5.67 -6.04
CA SER A 62 14.32 5.66 -5.50
C SER A 62 14.86 7.06 -5.27
N ILE A 63 15.69 7.20 -4.23
CA ILE A 63 16.35 8.45 -3.86
C ILE A 63 17.87 8.23 -3.93
N ASN A 64 18.50 8.62 -5.03
CA ASN A 64 19.94 8.59 -5.18
C ASN A 64 20.58 9.85 -4.56
N ARG A 65 21.54 9.64 -3.67
CA ARG A 65 22.16 10.69 -2.85
C ARG A 65 23.57 10.30 -2.39
N PRO A 66 24.51 11.25 -2.28
CA PRO A 66 25.91 10.95 -1.95
C PRO A 66 26.19 10.86 -0.43
N PHE A 67 25.18 10.55 0.40
CA PHE A 67 25.31 10.51 1.86
C PHE A 67 24.35 9.52 2.53
N SER A 68 24.77 8.98 3.68
CA SER A 68 23.97 8.07 4.51
C SER A 68 22.83 8.80 5.22
N SER A 69 21.64 8.22 5.16
CA SER A 69 20.40 8.81 5.70
C SER A 69 19.26 7.80 5.66
N SER A 70 18.23 8.05 6.45
CA SER A 70 16.89 7.47 6.27
C SER A 70 16.02 8.43 5.47
N ALA A 71 15.03 7.90 4.74
CA ALA A 71 14.06 8.75 4.05
C ALA A 71 12.67 8.13 4.03
N THR A 72 11.66 8.98 3.94
CA THR A 72 10.26 8.63 3.70
C THR A 72 9.74 9.43 2.51
N CYS A 73 8.73 8.89 1.84
CA CYS A 73 7.94 9.61 0.84
C CYS A 73 6.46 9.39 1.16
N GLU A 74 5.68 10.46 1.16
CA GLU A 74 4.24 10.40 1.40
C GLU A 74 3.50 11.38 0.50
N ARG A 75 2.29 11.03 0.05
CA ARG A 75 1.41 11.98 -0.62
C ARG A 75 0.78 12.89 0.43
N ILE A 76 0.92 14.20 0.28
CA ILE A 76 0.43 15.18 1.25
C ILE A 76 -0.80 15.95 0.78
N SER A 77 -1.06 16.00 -0.54
CA SER A 77 -2.23 16.67 -1.09
C SER A 77 -2.55 16.21 -2.50
N TYR A 78 -3.78 16.51 -2.92
CA TYR A 78 -4.23 16.44 -4.32
C TYR A 78 -5.04 17.69 -4.62
N ASP A 79 -4.79 18.31 -5.77
CA ASP A 79 -5.55 19.46 -6.28
C ASP A 79 -6.43 19.00 -7.44
N GLU A 80 -7.75 18.97 -7.21
CA GLU A 80 -8.77 18.57 -8.20
C GLU A 80 -8.87 19.54 -9.39
N GLU A 81 -8.56 20.82 -9.22
CA GLU A 81 -8.67 21.79 -10.32
C GLU A 81 -7.57 21.56 -11.38
N THR A 82 -6.41 21.10 -10.92
CA THR A 82 -5.24 20.88 -11.77
C THR A 82 -4.91 19.39 -11.97
N ASN A 83 -5.59 18.47 -11.30
CA ASN A 83 -5.25 17.04 -11.24
C ASN A 83 -3.79 16.79 -10.81
N THR A 84 -3.34 17.51 -9.78
CA THR A 84 -1.95 17.47 -9.32
C THR A 84 -1.84 16.81 -7.96
N ALA A 85 -1.14 15.67 -7.88
CA ALA A 85 -0.74 15.07 -6.61
C ALA A 85 0.56 15.71 -6.11
N THR A 86 0.68 15.97 -4.81
CA THR A 86 1.93 16.46 -4.20
C THR A 86 2.47 15.45 -3.20
N PHE A 87 3.76 15.15 -3.30
CA PHE A 87 4.49 14.25 -2.43
C PHE A 87 5.54 15.02 -1.62
N LEU A 88 5.66 14.67 -0.34
CA LEU A 88 6.73 15.09 0.55
C LEU A 88 7.75 13.96 0.68
N ILE A 89 8.99 14.24 0.33
CA ILE A 89 10.13 13.39 0.65
C ILE A 89 10.86 14.02 1.83
N SER A 90 10.96 13.27 2.92
CA SER A 90 11.72 13.68 4.11
C SER A 90 12.98 12.85 4.21
N ILE A 91 14.16 13.48 4.13
CA ILE A 91 15.45 12.80 4.27
C ILE A 91 16.07 13.23 5.61
N THR A 92 16.24 12.28 6.53
CA THR A 92 16.93 12.53 7.82
C THR A 92 18.36 12.06 7.72
N GLN A 93 19.28 13.00 7.91
CA GLN A 93 20.70 12.74 7.76
C GLN A 93 21.31 12.08 8.99
N TRP A 94 22.28 11.18 8.78
CA TRP A 94 23.05 10.59 9.88
C TRP A 94 24.45 11.20 9.97
N GLY A 95 24.90 11.49 11.19
CA GLY A 95 26.30 11.81 11.48
C GLY A 95 26.74 13.26 11.25
N GLN A 96 25.83 14.24 11.25
CA GLN A 96 26.13 15.69 11.28
C GLN A 96 27.07 16.20 10.16
N LYS A 97 27.03 15.59 8.97
CA LYS A 97 27.73 16.10 7.78
C LYS A 97 26.93 17.20 7.08
N GLU A 98 27.62 18.16 6.49
CA GLU A 98 27.00 19.17 5.64
C GLU A 98 26.38 18.55 4.37
N ILE A 99 25.09 18.75 4.16
CA ILE A 99 24.33 18.25 3.00
C ILE A 99 23.91 19.35 2.01
N GLY A 100 24.16 20.61 2.34
CA GLY A 100 23.97 21.73 1.42
C GLY A 100 24.75 21.58 0.12
N GLY A 101 24.13 21.95 -1.00
CA GLY A 101 24.65 21.84 -2.36
C GLY A 101 24.81 20.41 -2.90
N LYS A 102 24.48 19.38 -2.11
CA LYS A 102 24.54 17.99 -2.59
C LYS A 102 23.39 17.73 -3.56
N LYS A 103 23.72 17.11 -4.69
CA LYS A 103 22.74 16.68 -5.69
C LYS A 103 21.94 15.48 -5.14
N ILE A 104 20.62 15.57 -5.24
CA ILE A 104 19.69 14.47 -5.07
C ILE A 104 19.08 14.15 -6.43
N THR A 105 18.84 12.87 -6.69
CA THR A 105 18.05 12.41 -7.82
C THR A 105 16.92 11.55 -7.28
N PHE A 106 15.68 11.97 -7.55
CA PHE A 106 14.47 11.21 -7.25
C PHE A 106 13.94 10.59 -8.53
N THR A 107 13.68 9.29 -8.50
CA THR A 107 13.14 8.54 -9.63
C THR A 107 11.86 7.83 -9.21
N VAL A 108 10.86 7.83 -10.08
CA VAL A 108 9.62 7.05 -9.97
C VAL A 108 9.49 6.21 -11.23
N ASP A 109 9.45 4.89 -11.06
CA ASP A 109 9.36 3.93 -12.18
C ASP A 109 7.89 3.58 -12.46
N LYS A 110 7.07 3.52 -11.42
CA LYS A 110 5.65 3.23 -11.51
C LYS A 110 4.87 4.00 -10.46
N PHE A 111 3.59 4.20 -10.70
CA PHE A 111 2.64 4.63 -9.67
C PHE A 111 1.30 3.91 -9.85
N LEU A 112 0.56 3.83 -8.75
CA LEU A 112 -0.79 3.32 -8.66
C LEU A 112 -1.78 4.49 -8.65
N SER A 113 -2.96 4.28 -9.22
CA SER A 113 -4.11 5.17 -9.11
C SER A 113 -5.42 4.37 -9.12
N ASN A 114 -6.53 5.07 -8.90
CA ASN A 114 -7.85 4.51 -8.71
C ASN A 114 -7.88 3.46 -7.59
N LYS A 115 -7.33 3.82 -6.42
CA LYS A 115 -7.47 2.98 -5.24
C LYS A 115 -8.93 2.94 -4.82
N GLN A 116 -9.43 1.74 -4.59
CA GLN A 116 -10.76 1.50 -4.06
C GLN A 116 -10.64 0.94 -2.64
N GLU A 117 -11.53 1.37 -1.76
CA GLU A 117 -11.67 0.82 -0.41
C GLU A 117 -13.04 0.14 -0.32
N TYR A 118 -13.04 -1.10 0.14
CA TYR A 118 -14.23 -1.79 0.61
C TYR A 118 -14.13 -1.96 2.11
N HIS A 119 -15.12 -1.46 2.83
CA HIS A 119 -15.17 -1.55 4.29
C HIS A 119 -16.63 -1.76 4.70
N ASP A 120 -17.09 -3.00 4.54
CA ASP A 120 -18.50 -3.34 4.78
C ASP A 120 -18.69 -4.84 5.06
N LYS A 121 -19.93 -5.21 5.36
CA LYS A 121 -20.40 -6.58 5.54
C LYS A 121 -20.31 -7.37 4.25
N ILE A 122 -19.93 -8.64 4.37
CA ILE A 122 -19.89 -9.64 3.29
C ILE A 122 -21.10 -10.59 3.42
N PRO A 123 -22.32 -10.19 2.99
CA PRO A 123 -23.55 -10.98 3.18
C PRO A 123 -23.61 -12.26 2.33
N GLN A 124 -22.73 -12.43 1.35
CA GLN A 124 -22.68 -13.58 0.45
C GLN A 124 -22.13 -14.84 1.14
N ILE A 125 -21.43 -14.66 2.25
CA ILE A 125 -20.91 -15.75 3.08
C ILE A 125 -21.83 -15.93 4.29
N ASP A 126 -22.64 -16.98 4.26
CA ASP A 126 -23.48 -17.36 5.41
C ASP A 126 -22.68 -18.19 6.42
N LEU A 127 -22.22 -17.52 7.48
CA LEU A 127 -21.45 -18.13 8.56
C LEU A 127 -22.18 -19.30 9.25
N ASN A 128 -23.53 -19.35 9.19
CA ASN A 128 -24.32 -20.43 9.81
C ASN A 128 -24.22 -21.77 9.05
N THR A 129 -23.73 -21.73 7.80
CA THR A 129 -23.65 -22.90 6.92
C THR A 129 -22.21 -23.40 6.71
N VAL A 130 -21.27 -22.82 7.47
CA VAL A 130 -19.85 -23.09 7.34
C VAL A 130 -19.53 -24.57 7.58
N ASN A 131 -18.70 -25.14 6.71
CA ASN A 131 -18.33 -26.53 6.76
C ASN A 131 -17.48 -26.83 8.01
N LEU A 132 -17.90 -27.83 8.80
CA LEU A 132 -17.17 -28.30 9.99
C LEU A 132 -15.99 -29.22 9.67
N SER A 133 -15.84 -29.62 8.40
CA SER A 133 -14.77 -30.49 7.91
C SER A 133 -14.41 -30.08 6.47
N PRO A 134 -13.86 -28.87 6.29
CA PRO A 134 -13.44 -28.37 4.98
C PRO A 134 -12.30 -29.22 4.41
N GLN A 135 -12.05 -29.09 3.11
CA GLN A 135 -10.82 -29.59 2.53
C GLN A 135 -9.66 -28.70 2.97
N THR A 136 -8.54 -29.33 3.33
CA THR A 136 -7.38 -28.63 3.87
C THR A 136 -6.09 -29.04 3.16
N GLN A 137 -5.10 -28.16 3.21
CA GLN A 137 -3.73 -28.36 2.76
C GLN A 137 -2.74 -28.04 3.89
N SER A 138 -1.52 -28.56 3.78
CA SER A 138 -0.45 -28.32 4.76
C SER A 138 0.87 -27.90 4.11
N ASP A 139 1.05 -28.19 2.82
CA ASP A 139 2.24 -27.81 2.06
C ASP A 139 1.97 -26.47 1.36
N VAL A 140 2.28 -25.37 2.05
CA VAL A 140 2.07 -24.00 1.58
C VAL A 140 3.39 -23.25 1.53
N ASN A 141 3.56 -22.40 0.52
CA ASN A 141 4.74 -21.53 0.38
C ASN A 141 4.55 -20.29 1.26
N MET A 142 4.85 -20.42 2.56
CA MET A 142 4.60 -19.38 3.57
C MET A 142 5.37 -18.08 3.27
N ARG A 143 4.64 -16.97 3.27
CA ARG A 143 5.13 -15.60 3.06
C ARG A 143 5.23 -14.82 4.37
N GLY A 144 4.33 -15.07 5.31
CA GLY A 144 4.29 -14.36 6.59
C GLY A 144 3.26 -14.93 7.54
N TRP A 145 3.29 -14.48 8.79
CA TRP A 145 2.33 -14.88 9.81
C TRP A 145 2.21 -13.80 10.90
N SER A 146 1.09 -13.82 11.62
CA SER A 146 0.80 -12.98 12.77
C SER A 146 0.05 -13.77 13.86
N PHE A 147 0.23 -13.38 15.12
CA PHE A 147 -0.51 -13.90 16.26
C PHE A 147 -0.68 -12.80 17.32
N SER A 148 -1.89 -12.64 17.85
CA SER A 148 -2.23 -11.58 18.81
C SER A 148 -1.91 -11.93 20.27
N GLY A 149 -1.66 -13.20 20.59
CA GLY A 149 -1.37 -13.67 21.94
C GLY A 149 0.12 -13.63 22.32
N ASP A 150 0.45 -14.23 23.46
CA ASP A 150 1.85 -14.38 23.88
C ASP A 150 2.58 -15.30 22.91
N ILE A 151 3.66 -14.80 22.30
CA ILE A 151 4.47 -15.52 21.31
C ILE A 151 5.03 -16.85 21.85
N SER A 152 5.21 -16.97 23.17
CA SER A 152 5.66 -18.20 23.82
C SER A 152 4.58 -19.28 23.90
N GLU A 153 3.31 -18.90 23.77
CA GLU A 153 2.14 -19.78 23.76
C GLU A 153 1.55 -19.96 22.35
N LYS A 154 2.28 -19.53 21.31
CA LYS A 154 1.79 -19.54 19.94
C LYS A 154 1.28 -20.94 19.54
N PRO A 155 0.06 -21.04 19.01
CA PRO A 155 -0.43 -22.28 18.42
C PRO A 155 0.41 -22.67 17.19
N GLU A 156 0.49 -23.97 16.92
CA GLU A 156 1.04 -24.47 15.66
C GLU A 156 -0.11 -24.75 14.69
N TYR A 157 -0.30 -23.86 13.72
CA TYR A 157 -1.25 -24.06 12.63
C TYR A 157 -0.54 -24.76 11.47
N ILE A 158 -1.01 -25.96 11.13
CA ILE A 158 -0.42 -26.81 10.06
C ILE A 158 -1.41 -27.19 8.97
N HIS A 159 -2.70 -26.88 9.18
CA HIS A 159 -3.78 -27.15 8.24
C HIS A 159 -4.44 -25.83 7.87
N TYR A 160 -4.48 -25.56 6.57
CA TYR A 160 -5.02 -24.37 5.94
C TYR A 160 -6.13 -24.77 4.99
N LEU A 161 -7.07 -23.89 4.69
CA LEU A 161 -8.13 -24.14 3.73
C LEU A 161 -7.55 -24.39 2.33
N THR A 162 -8.17 -25.29 1.57
CA THR A 162 -7.94 -25.37 0.13
C THR A 162 -8.91 -24.43 -0.57
N ALA A 163 -8.40 -23.52 -1.39
CA ALA A 163 -9.23 -22.59 -2.17
C ALA A 163 -10.25 -23.36 -3.02
N THR A 164 -11.49 -22.89 -3.02
CA THR A 164 -12.59 -23.44 -3.80
C THR A 164 -13.28 -22.34 -4.59
N SER A 165 -13.72 -22.64 -5.81
CA SER A 165 -14.60 -21.75 -6.57
C SER A 165 -16.07 -21.87 -6.15
N GLU A 166 -16.45 -22.98 -5.51
CA GLU A 166 -17.78 -23.15 -4.94
C GLU A 166 -17.86 -22.37 -3.63
N GLY A 167 -18.75 -21.37 -3.58
CA GLY A 167 -18.94 -20.51 -2.41
C GLY A 167 -17.92 -19.38 -2.27
N SER A 168 -17.05 -19.15 -3.26
CA SER A 168 -16.17 -17.98 -3.27
C SER A 168 -16.93 -16.70 -3.60
N PHE A 169 -16.42 -15.58 -3.10
CA PHE A 169 -16.99 -14.27 -3.35
C PHE A 169 -15.90 -13.21 -3.45
N SER A 170 -16.01 -12.33 -4.46
CA SER A 170 -15.10 -11.22 -4.66
C SER A 170 -15.78 -9.92 -4.23
N PRO A 171 -15.45 -9.36 -3.04
CA PRO A 171 -16.04 -8.10 -2.57
C PRO A 171 -15.59 -6.91 -3.42
N VAL A 172 -14.37 -6.95 -3.95
CA VAL A 172 -13.75 -5.97 -4.84
C VAL A 172 -12.82 -6.66 -5.83
N ASP A 173 -12.52 -5.99 -6.94
CA ASP A 173 -11.60 -6.49 -7.95
C ASP A 173 -10.22 -6.79 -7.34
N GLY A 174 -9.67 -7.97 -7.62
CA GLY A 174 -8.38 -8.41 -7.09
C GLY A 174 -8.40 -8.98 -5.68
N VAL A 175 -9.57 -9.07 -5.02
CA VAL A 175 -9.74 -9.75 -3.73
C VAL A 175 -10.86 -10.78 -3.81
N THR A 176 -10.59 -12.00 -3.36
CA THR A 176 -11.59 -13.07 -3.33
C THR A 176 -11.55 -13.80 -2.00
N VAL A 177 -12.67 -13.92 -1.30
CA VAL A 177 -12.83 -14.89 -0.21
C VAL A 177 -12.95 -16.27 -0.85
N THR A 178 -11.92 -17.10 -0.71
CA THR A 178 -11.78 -18.39 -1.42
C THR A 178 -12.19 -19.60 -0.59
N GLY A 179 -12.40 -19.43 0.72
CA GLY A 179 -12.84 -20.51 1.58
C GLY A 179 -13.19 -20.05 2.98
N VAL A 180 -14.16 -20.75 3.57
CA VAL A 180 -14.56 -20.59 4.97
C VAL A 180 -14.83 -21.96 5.56
N GLY A 181 -14.28 -22.25 6.73
CA GLY A 181 -14.42 -23.58 7.33
C GLY A 181 -13.93 -23.63 8.77
N PHE A 182 -14.37 -24.63 9.52
CA PHE A 182 -13.81 -24.89 10.84
C PHE A 182 -12.68 -25.93 10.75
N ILE A 183 -11.52 -25.59 11.31
CA ILE A 183 -10.38 -26.48 11.45
C ILE A 183 -10.02 -26.53 12.92
N ALA A 184 -9.95 -27.74 13.49
CA ALA A 184 -9.66 -27.95 14.91
C ALA A 184 -10.52 -27.11 15.88
N GLY A 185 -11.78 -26.82 15.50
CA GLY A 185 -12.72 -26.07 16.33
C GLY A 185 -12.63 -24.54 16.24
N LYS A 186 -11.72 -24.01 15.41
CA LYS A 186 -11.57 -22.57 15.14
C LYS A 186 -12.10 -22.23 13.75
N LEU A 187 -12.62 -21.02 13.57
CA LEU A 187 -13.08 -20.53 12.28
C LEU A 187 -11.88 -20.06 11.46
N HIS A 188 -11.74 -20.60 10.25
CA HIS A 188 -10.76 -20.18 9.28
C HIS A 188 -11.48 -19.49 8.12
N ILE A 189 -10.95 -18.35 7.69
CA ILE A 189 -11.42 -17.61 6.51
C ILE A 189 -10.20 -17.34 5.64
N GLN A 190 -10.23 -17.83 4.40
CA GLN A 190 -9.17 -17.62 3.44
C GLN A 190 -9.59 -16.56 2.41
N THR A 191 -8.72 -15.58 2.23
CA THR A 191 -8.81 -14.59 1.16
C THR A 191 -7.62 -14.72 0.24
N TYR A 192 -7.84 -14.49 -1.04
CA TYR A 192 -6.82 -14.38 -2.07
C TYR A 192 -6.74 -12.95 -2.56
N TYR A 193 -5.52 -12.40 -2.55
CA TYR A 193 -5.17 -11.09 -3.08
C TYR A 193 -4.36 -11.29 -4.37
N GLU A 194 -4.88 -10.78 -5.48
CA GLU A 194 -4.24 -10.89 -6.79
C GLU A 194 -3.12 -9.88 -6.98
N ASN A 195 -2.03 -10.30 -7.63
CA ASN A 195 -0.96 -9.43 -8.14
C ASN A 195 -0.42 -8.39 -7.12
N ILE A 196 -0.23 -8.80 -5.86
CA ILE A 196 0.12 -7.90 -4.75
C ILE A 196 1.44 -7.14 -4.94
N LEU A 197 2.29 -7.61 -5.85
CA LEU A 197 3.56 -6.95 -6.20
C LEU A 197 3.37 -5.69 -7.07
N GLU A 198 2.20 -5.54 -7.67
CA GLU A 198 1.91 -4.50 -8.66
C GLU A 198 0.60 -3.75 -8.43
N THR A 199 -0.32 -4.27 -7.63
CA THR A 199 -1.64 -3.65 -7.39
C THR A 199 -1.84 -3.19 -5.95
N ASP A 200 -0.90 -3.49 -5.05
CA ASP A 200 -1.06 -3.21 -3.61
C ASP A 200 -2.40 -3.74 -3.07
N ASN A 201 -2.91 -4.85 -3.60
CA ASN A 201 -4.12 -5.48 -3.09
C ASN A 201 -3.85 -6.05 -1.70
N HIS A 202 -4.52 -5.50 -0.69
CA HIS A 202 -4.35 -5.94 0.70
C HIS A 202 -5.61 -5.67 1.53
N GLY A 203 -5.65 -6.23 2.74
CA GLY A 203 -6.76 -6.00 3.64
C GLY A 203 -6.84 -7.06 4.72
N TYR A 204 -8.04 -7.22 5.27
CA TYR A 204 -8.36 -8.28 6.21
C TYR A 204 -9.88 -8.49 6.30
N VAL A 205 -10.26 -9.67 6.76
CA VAL A 205 -11.61 -9.90 7.26
C VAL A 205 -11.66 -9.78 8.78
N TYR A 206 -12.84 -9.49 9.30
CA TYR A 206 -13.12 -9.44 10.72
C TYR A 206 -14.57 -9.85 10.97
N LEU A 207 -14.86 -10.23 12.21
CA LEU A 207 -16.23 -10.54 12.63
C LEU A 207 -16.82 -9.35 13.38
N VAL A 208 -18.12 -9.17 13.29
CA VAL A 208 -18.87 -8.22 14.11
C VAL A 208 -19.89 -8.99 14.94
N ASN A 209 -19.88 -8.80 16.26
CA ASN A 209 -20.82 -9.47 17.16
C ASN A 209 -22.19 -8.75 17.21
N ALA A 210 -23.16 -9.32 17.93
CA ALA A 210 -24.50 -8.73 18.08
C ALA A 210 -24.53 -7.35 18.77
N ASP A 211 -23.50 -7.02 19.56
CA ASP A 211 -23.36 -5.71 20.22
C ASP A 211 -22.70 -4.66 19.30
N GLY A 212 -22.23 -5.09 18.12
CA GLY A 212 -21.53 -4.25 17.14
C GLY A 212 -20.02 -4.16 17.35
N ASP A 213 -19.45 -4.98 18.23
CA ASP A 213 -18.00 -5.01 18.45
C ASP A 213 -17.29 -5.77 17.34
N GLU A 214 -16.18 -5.20 16.89
CA GLU A 214 -15.25 -5.81 15.96
C GLU A 214 -14.36 -6.84 16.66
N ILE A 215 -14.37 -8.07 16.15
CA ILE A 215 -13.55 -9.18 16.60
C ILE A 215 -12.52 -9.50 15.52
N ARG A 216 -11.25 -9.28 15.86
CA ARG A 216 -10.10 -9.59 15.01
C ARG A 216 -9.74 -11.07 15.08
N SER A 217 -9.12 -11.57 14.01
CA SER A 217 -8.50 -12.89 13.99
C SER A 217 -7.40 -12.98 15.06
N GLU A 218 -7.30 -14.10 15.76
CA GLU A 218 -6.22 -14.36 16.70
C GLU A 218 -4.89 -14.55 15.98
N ALA A 219 -4.94 -15.08 14.76
CA ALA A 219 -3.77 -15.35 13.93
C ALA A 219 -4.10 -15.13 12.46
N SER A 220 -3.07 -14.82 11.68
CA SER A 220 -3.13 -14.88 10.23
C SER A 220 -1.89 -15.55 9.65
N VAL A 221 -2.06 -16.25 8.54
CA VAL A 221 -0.95 -16.86 7.80
C VAL A 221 -1.08 -16.49 6.34
N ALA A 222 -0.03 -15.88 5.78
CA ALA A 222 0.05 -15.53 4.38
C ALA A 222 0.92 -16.54 3.63
N PHE A 223 0.52 -16.97 2.45
CA PHE A 223 1.29 -17.84 1.58
C PHE A 223 1.09 -17.50 0.10
N TRP A 224 2.14 -17.73 -0.68
CA TRP A 224 2.15 -17.44 -2.12
C TRP A 224 1.22 -18.36 -2.89
N ASP A 225 0.70 -17.85 -4.00
CA ASP A 225 0.22 -18.69 -5.10
C ASP A 225 1.38 -19.43 -5.80
N SER A 226 1.05 -20.15 -6.87
CA SER A 226 2.06 -20.92 -7.61
C SER A 226 3.03 -20.06 -8.42
N GLU A 227 2.62 -18.86 -8.85
CA GLU A 227 3.39 -17.93 -9.70
C GLU A 227 4.06 -16.79 -8.90
N PRO A 228 4.31 -17.00 -7.60
CA PRO A 228 4.50 -15.99 -6.54
C PRO A 228 4.14 -14.53 -6.91
N SER A 229 2.90 -14.31 -7.32
CA SER A 229 2.37 -13.01 -7.73
C SER A 229 1.19 -12.57 -6.87
N GLY A 230 0.35 -13.52 -6.45
CA GLY A 230 -0.75 -13.32 -5.52
C GLY A 230 -0.44 -13.90 -4.13
N SER A 231 -1.22 -13.49 -3.15
CA SER A 231 -1.11 -13.98 -1.77
C SER A 231 -2.44 -14.51 -1.30
N TYR A 232 -2.46 -15.77 -0.86
CA TYR A 232 -3.49 -16.22 0.05
C TYR A 232 -3.16 -15.69 1.45
N GLU A 233 -4.18 -15.25 2.17
CA GLU A 233 -4.12 -14.98 3.60
C GLU A 233 -5.25 -15.73 4.29
N GLU A 234 -4.90 -16.50 5.31
CA GLU A 234 -5.85 -17.23 6.12
C GLU A 234 -5.94 -16.60 7.49
N TYR A 235 -7.14 -16.11 7.83
CA TYR A 235 -7.47 -15.50 9.11
C TYR A 235 -8.15 -16.53 10.01
N ILE A 236 -7.61 -16.69 11.21
CA ILE A 236 -8.02 -17.71 12.17
C ILE A 236 -8.65 -17.00 13.36
N PHE A 237 -9.89 -17.35 13.67
CA PHE A 237 -10.66 -16.77 14.77
C PHE A 237 -10.87 -17.81 15.87
N ASP A 238 -10.68 -17.38 17.11
CA ASP A 238 -11.02 -18.17 18.30
C ASP A 238 -12.53 -18.09 18.57
N VAL A 239 -13.30 -18.60 17.61
CA VAL A 239 -14.76 -18.66 17.63
C VAL A 239 -15.15 -20.09 17.37
N SER A 240 -15.99 -20.66 18.24
CA SER A 240 -16.45 -22.04 18.11
C SER A 240 -17.65 -22.17 17.17
N PRO A 241 -17.89 -23.36 16.59
CA PRO A 241 -19.08 -23.60 15.77
C PRO A 241 -20.42 -23.32 16.46
N ASN A 242 -20.47 -23.40 17.79
CA ASN A 242 -21.73 -23.24 18.54
C ASN A 242 -22.16 -21.79 18.70
N GLU A 243 -21.23 -20.84 18.58
CA GLU A 243 -21.48 -19.42 18.79
C GLU A 243 -21.37 -18.61 17.50
N ILE A 244 -20.99 -19.24 16.38
CA ILE A 244 -20.78 -18.58 15.08
C ILE A 244 -22.01 -17.76 14.60
N ASN A 245 -23.21 -18.21 14.96
CA ASN A 245 -24.47 -17.55 14.60
C ASN A 245 -24.65 -16.17 15.25
N ASN A 246 -23.79 -15.81 16.21
CA ASN A 246 -23.79 -14.49 16.87
C ASN A 246 -22.92 -13.46 16.14
N TYR A 247 -22.31 -13.84 15.01
CA TYR A 247 -21.36 -13.02 14.28
C TYR A 247 -21.77 -12.82 12.83
N GLU A 248 -21.33 -11.69 12.29
CA GLU A 248 -21.42 -11.35 10.88
C GLU A 248 -20.02 -11.14 10.31
N LEU A 249 -19.81 -11.54 9.06
CA LEU A 249 -18.52 -11.36 8.38
C LEU A 249 -18.44 -9.98 7.73
N TYR A 250 -17.35 -9.28 7.99
CA TYR A 250 -17.01 -8.01 7.35
C TYR A 250 -15.61 -8.10 6.74
N GLY A 251 -15.34 -7.21 5.80
CA GLY A 251 -14.03 -7.05 5.18
C GLY A 251 -13.62 -5.60 5.11
N HIS A 252 -12.32 -5.35 5.26
CA HIS A 252 -11.68 -4.09 4.93
C HIS A 252 -10.58 -4.38 3.91
N PHE A 253 -10.78 -4.00 2.66
CA PHE A 253 -9.88 -4.26 1.55
C PHE A 253 -9.54 -2.97 0.81
N LEU A 254 -8.27 -2.83 0.44
CA LEU A 254 -7.78 -1.81 -0.47
C LEU A 254 -7.26 -2.48 -1.73
N THR A 255 -7.65 -1.93 -2.89
CA THR A 255 -7.23 -2.44 -4.19
C THR A 255 -6.88 -1.30 -5.12
N CYS A 256 -5.94 -1.51 -6.04
CA CYS A 256 -5.59 -0.53 -7.06
C CYS A 256 -5.81 -1.10 -8.45
N ASN A 257 -6.56 -0.39 -9.28
CA ASN A 257 -6.95 -0.87 -10.61
C ASN A 257 -5.97 -0.45 -11.71
N PHE A 258 -5.19 0.61 -11.49
CA PHE A 258 -4.29 1.15 -12.50
C PHE A 258 -2.85 1.22 -12.03
N LEU A 259 -1.98 0.52 -12.74
CA LEU A 259 -0.53 0.66 -12.67
C LEU A 259 -0.05 1.43 -13.89
N THR A 260 0.51 2.62 -13.66
CA THR A 260 1.15 3.39 -14.73
C THR A 260 2.65 3.23 -14.65
N ASN A 261 3.25 2.71 -15.72
CA ASN A 261 4.70 2.65 -15.89
C ASN A 261 5.23 3.94 -16.50
N GLY A 262 6.40 4.36 -16.05
CA GLY A 262 7.14 5.49 -16.58
C GLY A 262 8.62 5.39 -16.23
N ASP A 263 9.34 6.49 -16.43
CA ASP A 263 10.75 6.64 -16.07
C ASP A 263 10.96 8.08 -15.62
N TRP A 264 10.17 8.54 -14.64
CA TRP A 264 10.19 9.94 -14.23
C TRP A 264 11.36 10.18 -13.30
N GLN A 265 12.13 11.22 -13.59
CA GLN A 265 13.30 11.57 -12.80
C GLN A 265 13.45 13.08 -12.68
N VAL A 266 13.74 13.53 -11.46
CA VAL A 266 14.14 14.91 -11.19
C VAL A 266 15.46 14.93 -10.43
N SER A 267 16.26 15.95 -10.70
CA SER A 267 17.57 16.15 -10.08
C SER A 267 17.74 17.59 -9.64
N PHE A 268 18.10 17.80 -8.37
CA PHE A 268 18.17 19.12 -7.76
C PHE A 268 19.22 19.16 -6.64
N PRO A 269 19.83 20.31 -6.35
CA PRO A 269 20.65 20.49 -5.17
C PRO A 269 19.80 20.69 -3.91
N LEU A 270 20.30 20.30 -2.74
CA LEU A 270 19.72 20.70 -1.46
C LEU A 270 20.22 22.07 -1.03
N GLU A 271 19.32 22.99 -0.72
CA GLU A 271 19.67 24.32 -0.25
C GLU A 271 19.20 24.52 1.20
N TYR A 272 19.89 25.36 1.97
CA TYR A 272 19.41 25.70 3.31
C TYR A 272 18.26 26.68 3.19
N LYS A 273 17.26 26.52 4.05
CA LYS A 273 16.17 27.51 4.14
C LYS A 273 16.77 28.86 4.55
N GLU A 274 16.56 29.88 3.71
CA GLU A 274 16.93 31.27 4.01
C GLU A 274 16.14 31.84 5.20
#